data_AF-A0A934AK79-F1
#
_entry.id   AF-A0A934AK79-F1
#
_cell.length_a   1.000
_cell.length_b   1.000
_cell.length_c   1.000
_cell.angle_alpha   90.00
_cell.angle_beta   90.00
_cell.angle_gamma   90.00
#
_symmetry.space_group_name_H-M   'P 1'
#
loop_
_entity.id
_entity.type
_entity.pdbx_description
1 polymer ?
#
loop_
_entity_poly.entity_id
_entity_poly.type
_entity_poly.pdbx_seq_one_letter_code
_entity_poly.pdbx_strand_id
1 'polypeptide(L)'
;MEPLTALSSLLVWAQVLGVDATPAPLPEVRAVAVAEAPAQPQVILTLPLKEIVADAERAFTWQPVGRGAIGVSVGFDPLAEVWVKFKQDRVRSAHSLTSLAKGVTERFPVETYKFTAEKDTVTAFPVQEPQTPQATASVQAMLRQVYTAAAHVQVPLVEYAVLFEEERQGSAIPASVSLMREDRYGNFWITYGTAAEAAKGIKWFVGVNGVIYGMRLEGSNLVFYSKVLPPEKFSGGPELQPLLPETRVPR
;
A
#
# COMPACT_ATOMS: atom_id res chain seq x y z
N MET A 1 -34.89 -46.33 5.98
CA MET A 1 -34.88 -45.18 6.91
C MET A 1 -33.73 -45.38 7.87
N GLU A 2 -32.98 -44.31 8.05
CA GLU A 2 -31.55 -44.26 8.36
C GLU A 2 -31.16 -44.71 9.77
N PRO A 3 -29.91 -45.19 9.96
CA PRO A 3 -29.27 -45.27 11.25
C PRO A 3 -28.43 -44.02 11.56
N LEU A 4 -28.43 -43.64 12.83
CA LEU A 4 -27.40 -42.83 13.50
C LEU A 4 -26.00 -43.40 13.23
N THR A 5 -25.01 -42.55 12.93
CA THR A 5 -23.65 -42.59 13.54
C THR A 5 -22.70 -41.51 13.01
N ALA A 6 -21.78 -41.11 13.90
CA ALA A 6 -20.46 -40.51 13.66
C ALA A 6 -20.34 -38.97 13.54
N LEU A 7 -20.66 -38.26 14.63
CA LEU A 7 -19.96 -37.04 15.04
C LEU A 7 -18.91 -37.41 16.10
N SER A 8 -17.86 -38.10 15.66
CA SER A 8 -16.73 -38.47 16.50
C SER A 8 -15.47 -38.31 15.66
N SER A 9 -14.74 -37.20 15.84
CA SER A 9 -13.27 -37.10 15.73
C SER A 9 -12.87 -35.64 15.53
N LEU A 10 -12.36 -35.02 16.60
CA LEU A 10 -11.17 -34.13 16.62
C LEU A 10 -11.22 -33.27 17.89
N LEU A 11 -11.07 -33.94 19.03
CA LEU A 11 -10.78 -33.32 20.32
C LEU A 11 -9.87 -34.26 21.12
N VAL A 12 -8.61 -34.37 20.68
CA VAL A 12 -7.43 -34.82 21.44
C VAL A 12 -6.28 -34.14 20.70
N TRP A 13 -5.62 -33.10 21.21
CA TRP A 13 -4.68 -33.12 22.32
C TRP A 13 -4.70 -31.78 23.07
N ALA A 14 -5.13 -31.79 24.32
CA ALA A 14 -4.84 -30.72 25.27
C ALA A 14 -4.84 -31.29 26.68
N GLN A 15 -3.70 -31.79 27.15
CA GLN A 15 -3.39 -31.88 28.59
C GLN A 15 -1.88 -31.83 28.76
N VAL A 16 -1.33 -30.67 29.12
CA VAL A 16 -0.54 -30.47 30.35
C VAL A 16 -0.59 -28.97 30.63
N LEU A 17 -1.25 -28.61 31.74
CA LEU A 17 -0.99 -27.49 32.66
C LEU A 17 -2.31 -27.24 33.40
N GLY A 18 -2.40 -27.80 34.62
CA GLY A 18 -3.62 -27.86 35.41
C GLY A 18 -4.20 -26.50 35.76
N VAL A 19 -5.32 -26.17 35.13
CA VAL A 19 -6.25 -25.13 35.58
C VAL A 19 -7.65 -25.73 35.47
N ASP A 20 -8.42 -25.63 36.55
CA ASP A 20 -9.81 -26.08 36.68
C ASP A 20 -10.64 -25.74 35.43
N ALA A 21 -11.09 -26.76 34.72
CA ALA A 21 -12.07 -26.64 33.65
C ALA A 21 -13.48 -26.69 34.26
N THR A 22 -13.88 -25.62 34.94
CA THR A 22 -15.31 -25.30 35.05
C THR A 22 -15.62 -24.40 33.85
N PRO A 23 -16.55 -24.76 32.94
CA PRO A 23 -16.89 -23.88 31.84
C PRO A 23 -17.52 -22.62 32.44
N ALA A 24 -16.79 -21.51 32.40
CA ALA A 24 -17.38 -20.21 32.62
C ALA A 24 -18.50 -20.06 31.57
N PRO A 25 -19.71 -19.62 31.96
CA PRO A 25 -20.74 -19.32 30.98
C PRO A 25 -20.15 -18.32 29.98
N LEU A 26 -20.21 -18.67 28.70
CA LEU A 26 -19.87 -17.75 27.61
C LEU A 26 -20.65 -16.45 27.89
N PRO A 27 -20.01 -15.28 27.85
CA PRO A 27 -20.74 -14.04 27.96
C PRO A 27 -21.80 -14.07 26.85
N GLU A 28 -23.07 -13.96 27.23
CA GLU A 28 -24.15 -13.73 26.28
C GLU A 28 -23.70 -12.55 25.41
N VAL A 29 -23.45 -12.82 24.13
CA VAL A 29 -23.28 -11.77 23.14
C VAL A 29 -24.65 -11.12 23.06
N ARG A 30 -24.89 -10.12 23.91
CA ARG A 30 -25.99 -9.21 23.74
C ARG A 30 -25.78 -8.65 22.34
N ALA A 31 -26.68 -9.01 21.43
CA ALA A 31 -26.85 -8.28 20.19
C ALA A 31 -26.95 -6.82 20.60
N VAL A 32 -25.87 -6.07 20.35
CA VAL A 32 -25.90 -4.62 20.50
C VAL A 32 -26.97 -4.21 19.52
N ALA A 33 -28.15 -3.83 20.03
CA ALA A 33 -29.18 -3.23 19.23
C ALA A 33 -28.50 -2.08 18.49
N VAL A 34 -28.31 -2.26 17.18
CA VAL A 34 -27.70 -1.26 16.31
C VAL A 34 -28.70 -0.11 16.27
N ALA A 35 -28.54 0.82 17.20
CA ALA A 35 -29.32 2.04 17.25
C ALA A 35 -29.23 2.72 15.87
N GLU A 36 -30.39 3.15 15.40
CA GLU A 36 -30.68 3.71 14.07
C GLU A 36 -29.51 4.52 13.49
N ALA A 37 -28.82 3.97 12.49
CA ALA A 37 -27.77 4.70 11.77
C ALA A 37 -28.40 5.81 10.91
N PRO A 38 -27.92 7.05 11.08
CA PRO A 38 -26.74 7.41 10.30
C PRO A 38 -25.65 7.99 11.20
N ALA A 39 -24.67 7.17 11.58
CA ALA A 39 -23.41 7.71 12.07
C ALA A 39 -22.79 8.54 10.93
N GLN A 40 -22.66 9.85 11.14
CA GLN A 40 -21.88 10.71 10.27
C GLN A 40 -20.45 10.15 10.16
N PRO A 41 -19.73 10.39 9.04
CA PRO A 41 -18.33 10.01 8.95
C PRO A 41 -17.51 10.55 10.13
N GLN A 42 -16.77 9.68 10.81
CA GLN A 42 -15.91 10.04 11.94
C GLN A 42 -14.46 10.03 11.51
N VAL A 43 -13.70 11.05 11.88
CA VAL A 43 -12.25 11.09 11.62
C VAL A 43 -11.56 10.05 12.50
N ILE A 44 -10.73 9.20 11.90
CA ILE A 44 -9.92 8.19 12.62
C ILE A 44 -8.43 8.57 12.67
N LEU A 45 -7.93 9.26 11.65
CA LEU A 45 -6.53 9.65 11.54
C LEU A 45 -6.41 10.84 10.59
N THR A 46 -5.46 11.74 10.86
CA THR A 46 -5.09 12.83 9.96
C THR A 46 -3.59 12.78 9.74
N LEU A 47 -3.17 12.67 8.48
CA LEU A 47 -1.77 12.61 8.10
C LEU A 47 -1.38 13.86 7.29
N PRO A 48 -0.38 14.64 7.74
CA PRO A 48 0.13 15.76 6.96
C PRO A 48 0.82 15.27 5.67
N LEU A 49 0.49 15.86 4.51
CA LEU A 49 1.07 15.45 3.22
C LEU A 49 2.59 15.60 3.21
N LYS A 50 3.11 16.64 3.90
CA LYS A 50 4.56 16.86 4.04
C LYS A 50 5.29 15.67 4.67
N GLU A 51 4.63 14.93 5.55
CA GLU A 51 5.21 13.77 6.24
C GLU A 51 5.18 12.56 5.31
N ILE A 52 4.04 12.29 4.67
CA ILE A 52 3.91 11.22 3.67
C ILE A 52 4.96 11.39 2.55
N VAL A 53 5.18 12.62 2.09
CA VAL A 53 6.17 12.94 1.08
C VAL A 53 7.61 12.79 1.59
N ALA A 54 7.87 13.19 2.84
CA ALA A 54 9.17 12.95 3.47
C ALA A 54 9.45 11.45 3.64
N ASP A 55 8.44 10.64 3.92
CA ASP A 55 8.56 9.19 4.02
C ASP A 55 8.94 8.57 2.66
N ALA A 56 8.28 9.01 1.59
CA ALA A 56 8.64 8.61 0.22
C ALA A 56 10.07 9.02 -0.16
N GLU A 57 10.57 10.15 0.34
CA GLU A 57 11.98 10.55 0.17
C GLU A 57 12.95 9.65 0.95
N ARG A 58 12.57 9.16 2.14
CA ARG A 58 13.39 8.21 2.92
C ARG A 58 13.40 6.81 2.31
N ALA A 59 12.44 6.49 1.46
CA ALA A 59 12.37 5.20 0.77
C ALA A 59 13.40 5.04 -0.37
N PHE A 60 14.16 6.09 -0.73
CA PHE A 60 15.21 5.99 -1.73
C PHE A 60 16.39 5.16 -1.22
N THR A 61 16.73 4.11 -1.98
CA THR A 61 17.95 3.31 -1.76
C THR A 61 19.02 3.76 -2.72
N TRP A 62 20.22 4.04 -2.21
CA TRP A 62 21.34 4.52 -3.03
C TRP A 62 22.15 3.37 -3.60
N GLN A 63 22.30 3.35 -4.92
CA GLN A 63 23.05 2.35 -5.65
C GLN A 63 24.30 2.96 -6.29
N PRO A 64 25.51 2.44 -6.01
CA PRO A 64 26.72 2.89 -6.69
C PRO A 64 26.69 2.47 -8.16
N VAL A 65 27.01 3.41 -9.07
CA VAL A 65 27.03 3.17 -10.52
C VAL A 65 28.02 4.11 -11.20
N GLY A 66 28.94 3.56 -11.99
CA GLY A 66 30.03 4.33 -12.60
C GLY A 66 30.84 5.11 -11.55
N ARG A 67 30.87 6.44 -11.70
CA ARG A 67 31.60 7.39 -10.83
C ARG A 67 30.72 7.98 -9.73
N GLY A 68 29.44 7.62 -9.66
CA GLY A 68 28.47 8.21 -8.75
C GLY A 68 27.60 7.17 -8.03
N ALA A 69 26.54 7.68 -7.42
CA ALA A 69 25.45 6.88 -6.88
C ALA A 69 24.11 7.45 -7.35
N ILE A 70 23.16 6.56 -7.64
CA ILE A 70 21.78 6.91 -7.98
C ILE A 70 20.86 6.39 -6.88
N GLY A 71 20.05 7.27 -6.30
CA GLY A 71 18.93 6.89 -5.47
C GLY A 71 17.82 6.31 -6.34
N VAL A 72 17.30 5.15 -5.97
CA VAL A 72 16.17 4.50 -6.63
C VAL A 72 15.02 4.27 -5.66
N SER A 73 13.78 4.46 -6.12
CA SER A 73 12.55 4.16 -5.39
C SER A 73 11.42 3.87 -6.39
N VAL A 74 10.24 3.56 -5.89
CA VAL A 74 9.03 3.38 -6.70
C VAL A 74 7.93 4.34 -6.28
N GLY A 75 7.05 4.66 -7.22
CA GLY A 75 5.82 5.41 -7.03
C GLY A 75 4.71 4.80 -7.88
N PHE A 76 3.50 5.32 -7.72
CA PHE A 76 2.32 4.81 -8.43
C PHE A 76 1.54 5.96 -9.03
N ASP A 77 1.09 5.78 -10.26
CA ASP A 77 0.17 6.71 -10.88
C ASP A 77 -1.28 6.41 -10.48
N PRO A 78 -2.24 7.26 -10.90
CA PRO A 78 -3.66 7.02 -10.67
C PRO A 78 -4.27 5.85 -11.45
N LEU A 79 -3.49 5.00 -12.11
CA LEU A 79 -3.92 3.77 -12.77
C LEU A 79 -3.24 2.52 -12.18
N ALA A 80 -2.54 2.67 -11.05
CA ALA A 80 -1.66 1.66 -10.44
C ALA A 80 -0.54 1.14 -11.35
N GLU A 81 -0.11 1.91 -12.36
CA GLU A 81 1.15 1.60 -13.02
C GLU A 81 2.29 1.87 -12.04
N VAL A 82 3.26 0.96 -12.00
CA VAL A 82 4.49 1.13 -11.23
C VAL A 82 5.43 2.05 -11.99
N TRP A 83 5.84 3.12 -11.32
CA TRP A 83 6.85 4.05 -11.81
C TRP A 83 8.12 3.93 -10.97
N VAL A 84 9.28 3.92 -11.62
CA VAL A 84 10.58 3.94 -10.94
C VAL A 84 11.08 5.37 -10.90
N LYS A 85 11.47 5.81 -9.71
CA LYS A 85 11.94 7.16 -9.42
C LYS A 85 13.45 7.10 -9.23
N PHE A 86 14.16 7.99 -9.91
CA PHE A 86 15.60 8.14 -9.84
C PHE A 86 15.96 9.51 -9.27
N LYS A 87 17.04 9.56 -8.51
CA LYS A 87 17.54 10.81 -7.92
C LYS A 87 19.06 10.81 -7.83
N GLN A 88 19.67 11.93 -8.17
CA GLN A 88 21.05 12.27 -7.81
C GLN A 88 21.09 13.76 -7.48
N ASP A 89 21.58 14.10 -6.29
CA ASP A 89 21.56 15.45 -5.76
C ASP A 89 20.17 16.10 -5.85
N ARG A 90 20.02 17.11 -6.71
CA ARG A 90 18.78 17.86 -6.96
C ARG A 90 18.02 17.38 -8.21
N VAL A 91 18.63 16.54 -9.04
CA VAL A 91 18.02 16.03 -10.27
C VAL A 91 17.19 14.81 -9.92
N ARG A 92 15.97 14.78 -10.47
CA ARG A 92 15.00 13.71 -10.29
C ARG A 92 14.43 13.34 -11.64
N SER A 93 14.20 12.05 -11.86
CA SER A 93 13.42 11.57 -12.98
C SER A 93 12.51 10.44 -12.53
N ALA A 94 11.47 10.17 -13.30
CA ALA A 94 10.57 9.06 -13.05
C ALA A 94 10.12 8.47 -14.38
N HIS A 95 10.16 7.14 -14.47
CA HIS A 95 9.79 6.42 -15.68
C HIS A 95 8.95 5.21 -15.34
N SER A 96 7.93 4.97 -16.15
CA SER A 96 7.14 3.75 -16.04
C SER A 96 7.99 2.53 -16.43
N LEU A 97 7.65 1.35 -15.90
CA LEU A 97 8.37 0.12 -16.25
C LEU A 97 8.36 -0.14 -17.77
N THR A 98 7.26 0.20 -18.45
CA THR A 98 7.14 0.12 -19.92
C THR A 98 8.14 1.01 -20.63
N SER A 99 8.37 2.22 -20.12
CA SER A 99 9.38 3.12 -20.69
C SER A 99 10.79 2.60 -20.46
N LEU A 100 11.07 2.08 -19.26
CA LEU A 100 12.37 1.50 -18.92
C LEU A 100 12.69 0.25 -19.71
N ALA A 101 11.70 -0.58 -20.04
CA ALA A 101 11.90 -1.75 -20.90
C ALA A 101 12.43 -1.38 -22.30
N LYS A 102 12.13 -0.17 -22.80
CA LYS A 102 12.66 0.37 -24.06
C LYS A 102 14.07 0.96 -23.93
N GLY A 103 14.54 1.13 -22.70
CA GLY A 103 15.77 1.84 -22.37
C GLY A 103 15.58 3.35 -22.39
N VAL A 104 15.88 4.01 -21.28
CA VAL A 104 15.82 5.47 -21.13
C VAL A 104 17.22 5.99 -20.84
N THR A 105 17.58 7.14 -21.38
CA THR A 105 18.88 7.78 -21.11
C THR A 105 18.63 9.15 -20.49
N GLU A 106 19.22 9.37 -19.32
CA GLU A 106 19.05 10.59 -18.54
C GLU A 106 20.40 11.16 -18.13
N ARG A 107 20.48 12.48 -18.13
CA ARG A 107 21.67 13.21 -17.69
C ARG A 107 21.53 13.61 -16.24
N PHE A 108 22.38 13.06 -15.38
CA PHE A 108 22.52 13.47 -13.99
C PHE A 108 23.79 14.32 -13.82
N PRO A 109 23.98 15.00 -12.67
CA PRO A 109 25.10 15.92 -12.46
C PRO A 109 26.48 15.27 -12.63
N VAL A 110 26.63 14.02 -12.18
CA VAL A 110 27.92 13.30 -12.24
C VAL A 110 28.22 12.80 -13.65
N GLU A 111 27.25 12.13 -14.28
CA GLU A 111 27.39 11.57 -15.63
C GLU A 111 26.02 11.22 -16.24
N THR A 112 26.03 10.71 -17.47
CA THR A 112 24.82 10.27 -18.16
C THR A 112 24.62 8.78 -17.90
N TYR A 113 23.41 8.40 -17.49
CA TYR A 113 23.06 7.01 -17.23
C TYR A 113 21.99 6.52 -18.21
N LYS A 114 22.11 5.26 -18.63
CA LYS A 114 21.05 4.51 -19.29
C LYS A 114 20.37 3.61 -18.26
N PHE A 115 19.06 3.63 -18.22
CA PHE A 115 18.24 2.79 -17.36
C PHE A 115 17.44 1.82 -18.21
N THR A 116 17.43 0.55 -17.80
CA THR A 116 16.59 -0.49 -18.42
C THR A 116 15.82 -1.25 -17.36
N ALA A 117 14.65 -1.77 -17.70
CA ALA A 117 13.93 -2.71 -16.85
C ALA A 117 13.69 -4.02 -17.60
N GLU A 118 14.01 -5.14 -16.95
CA GLU A 118 13.66 -6.48 -17.41
C GLU A 118 13.01 -7.23 -16.25
N LYS A 119 11.79 -7.71 -16.46
CA LYS A 119 10.96 -8.33 -15.40
C LYS A 119 10.85 -7.39 -14.19
N ASP A 120 11.34 -7.82 -13.04
CA ASP A 120 11.32 -7.09 -11.77
C ASP A 120 12.62 -6.36 -11.48
N THR A 121 13.58 -6.36 -12.40
CA THR A 121 14.91 -5.79 -12.18
C THR A 121 15.12 -4.55 -13.02
N VAL A 122 15.50 -3.46 -12.36
CA VAL A 122 15.94 -2.22 -12.98
C VAL A 122 17.45 -2.16 -12.94
N THR A 123 18.07 -1.90 -14.08
CA THR A 123 19.53 -1.79 -14.23
C THR A 123 19.90 -0.40 -14.70
N ALA A 124 20.93 0.19 -14.08
CA ALA A 124 21.53 1.46 -14.48
C ALA A 124 22.95 1.25 -15.00
N PHE A 125 23.26 1.87 -16.12
CA PHE A 125 24.56 1.81 -16.80
C PHE A 125 25.09 3.23 -17.01
N PRO A 126 26.37 3.50 -16.74
CA PRO A 126 27.00 4.73 -17.19
C PRO A 126 27.24 4.68 -18.70
N VAL A 127 26.83 5.73 -19.42
CA VAL A 127 26.87 5.75 -20.89
C VAL A 127 28.28 5.97 -21.41
N GLN A 128 29.07 6.81 -20.75
CA GLN A 128 30.43 7.13 -21.20
C GLN A 128 31.42 5.98 -21.00
N GLU A 129 31.22 5.13 -19.99
CA GLU A 129 32.11 4.00 -19.69
C GLU A 129 31.31 2.72 -19.35
N PRO A 130 30.68 2.06 -20.34
CA PRO A 130 29.74 0.95 -20.10
C PRO A 130 30.35 -0.29 -19.42
N GLN A 131 31.69 -0.35 -19.32
CA GLN A 131 32.42 -1.44 -18.66
C GLN A 131 32.62 -1.20 -17.15
N THR A 132 32.18 -0.06 -16.62
CA THR A 132 32.24 0.26 -15.19
C THR A 132 31.04 -0.35 -14.45
N PRO A 133 31.05 -0.36 -13.09
CA PRO A 133 30.03 -1.04 -12.31
C PRO A 133 28.61 -0.59 -12.66
N GLN A 134 27.74 -1.58 -12.83
CA GLN A 134 26.32 -1.40 -13.06
C GLN A 134 25.59 -1.51 -11.72
N ALA A 135 24.54 -0.71 -11.55
CA ALA A 135 23.63 -0.84 -10.43
C ALA A 135 22.42 -1.67 -10.85
N THR A 136 22.00 -2.61 -10.01
CA THR A 136 20.74 -3.34 -10.17
C THR A 136 19.86 -3.11 -8.93
N ALA A 137 18.55 -2.98 -9.16
CA ALA A 137 17.56 -2.85 -8.10
C ALA A 137 16.31 -3.66 -8.45
N SER A 138 15.84 -4.48 -7.50
CA SER A 138 14.57 -5.18 -7.65
C SER A 138 13.41 -4.26 -7.31
N VAL A 139 12.38 -4.26 -8.16
CA VAL A 139 11.10 -3.57 -7.93
C VAL A 139 10.47 -4.05 -6.63
N GLN A 140 10.53 -5.35 -6.32
CA GLN A 140 10.00 -5.89 -5.07
C GLN A 140 10.76 -5.36 -3.84
N ALA A 141 12.08 -5.22 -3.93
CA ALA A 141 12.87 -4.61 -2.86
C ALA A 141 12.53 -3.12 -2.67
N MET A 142 12.33 -2.39 -3.77
CA MET A 142 11.90 -0.99 -3.72
C MET A 142 10.49 -0.84 -3.12
N LEU A 143 9.54 -1.71 -3.49
CA LEU A 143 8.19 -1.75 -2.91
C LEU A 143 8.23 -1.98 -1.40
N ARG A 144 9.04 -2.96 -0.97
CA ARG A 144 9.25 -3.24 0.46
C ARG A 144 9.79 -2.03 1.21
N GLN A 145 10.79 -1.35 0.63
CA GLN A 145 11.39 -0.17 1.24
C GLN A 145 10.37 0.97 1.37
N VAL A 146 9.56 1.20 0.33
CA VAL A 146 8.46 2.17 0.36
C VAL A 146 7.42 1.80 1.41
N TYR A 147 6.99 0.54 1.47
CA TYR A 147 6.05 0.04 2.49
C TYR A 147 6.57 0.29 3.91
N THR A 148 7.85 0.02 4.13
CA THR A 148 8.48 0.11 5.46
C THR A 148 8.68 1.56 5.90
N ALA A 149 8.97 2.47 4.97
CA ALA A 149 9.24 3.87 5.28
C ALA A 149 7.98 4.72 5.48
N ALA A 150 6.87 4.34 4.84
CA ALA A 150 5.61 5.08 4.83
C ALA A 150 4.92 5.12 6.19
N ALA A 151 4.12 6.17 6.41
CA ALA A 151 3.10 6.18 7.44
C ALA A 151 2.04 5.09 7.19
N HIS A 152 1.55 4.46 8.25
CA HIS A 152 0.56 3.40 8.18
C HIS A 152 -0.78 3.84 8.78
N VAL A 153 -1.87 3.39 8.16
CA VAL A 153 -3.21 3.45 8.73
C VAL A 153 -3.70 2.03 9.01
N GLN A 154 -4.02 1.78 10.28
CA GLN A 154 -4.58 0.52 10.71
C GLN A 154 -6.11 0.58 10.62
N VAL A 155 -6.69 -0.35 9.88
CA VAL A 155 -8.12 -0.70 9.98
C VAL A 155 -8.23 -2.11 10.56
N PRO A 156 -9.38 -2.55 11.07
CA PRO A 156 -9.53 -3.93 11.53
C PRO A 156 -9.09 -4.91 10.45
N LEU A 157 -8.23 -5.86 10.83
CA LEU A 157 -7.68 -6.95 10.01
C LEU A 157 -6.66 -6.53 8.93
N VAL A 158 -6.47 -5.25 8.63
CA VAL A 158 -5.53 -4.80 7.58
C VAL A 158 -4.81 -3.49 7.94
N GLU A 159 -3.53 -3.44 7.59
CA GLU A 159 -2.69 -2.25 7.63
C GLU A 159 -2.44 -1.76 6.20
N TYR A 160 -2.51 -0.44 6.00
CA TYR A 160 -2.18 0.19 4.73
C TYR A 160 -1.04 1.20 4.91
N ALA A 161 0.04 1.02 4.17
CA ALA A 161 1.03 2.05 3.91
C ALA A 161 0.40 3.15 3.04
N VAL A 162 0.54 4.40 3.48
CA VAL A 162 -0.04 5.56 2.82
C VAL A 162 1.02 6.24 1.97
N LEU A 163 0.71 6.42 0.68
CA LEU A 163 1.60 7.03 -0.29
C LEU A 163 0.91 8.21 -0.96
N PHE A 164 1.70 9.23 -1.26
CA PHE A 164 1.25 10.41 -1.98
C PHE A 164 2.29 10.84 -3.01
N GLU A 165 1.88 10.92 -4.26
CA GLU A 165 2.68 11.51 -5.31
C GLU A 165 2.22 12.96 -5.52
N GLU A 166 3.14 13.90 -5.32
CA GLU A 166 2.91 15.31 -5.59
C GLU A 166 3.09 15.59 -7.08
N GLU A 167 2.17 16.37 -7.66
CA GLU A 167 2.39 16.99 -8.96
C GLU A 167 3.46 18.08 -8.78
N ARG A 168 4.71 17.70 -9.05
CA ARG A 168 5.85 18.62 -9.10
C ARG A 168 6.21 18.94 -10.54
N GLN A 169 6.68 20.15 -10.77
CA GLN A 169 7.22 20.53 -12.06
C GLN A 169 8.38 19.59 -12.43
N GLY A 170 8.23 18.82 -13.51
CA GLY A 170 9.19 17.80 -13.93
C GLY A 170 8.98 16.39 -13.34
N SER A 171 7.98 16.18 -12.48
CA SER A 171 7.52 14.82 -12.14
C SER A 171 6.66 14.29 -13.26
N ALA A 172 7.05 13.15 -13.84
CA ALA A 172 6.25 12.46 -14.85
C ALA A 172 5.06 11.69 -14.23
N ILE A 173 5.06 11.47 -12.91
CA ILE A 173 3.99 10.76 -12.21
C ILE A 173 2.87 11.76 -11.89
N PRO A 174 1.62 11.53 -12.35
CA PRO A 174 0.48 12.37 -12.00
C PRO A 174 0.18 12.32 -10.49
N ALA A 175 -0.35 13.42 -9.93
CA ALA A 175 -0.68 13.45 -8.51
C ALA A 175 -1.71 12.38 -8.11
N SER A 176 -1.35 11.57 -7.13
CA SER A 176 -2.11 10.40 -6.71
C SER A 176 -2.04 10.20 -5.21
N VAL A 177 -3.08 9.58 -4.66
CA VAL A 177 -3.06 8.99 -3.32
C VAL A 177 -3.18 7.48 -3.49
N SER A 178 -2.28 6.74 -2.86
CA SER A 178 -2.24 5.28 -2.93
C SER A 178 -2.17 4.68 -1.54
N LEU A 179 -2.94 3.61 -1.33
CA LEU A 179 -2.91 2.78 -0.13
C LEU A 179 -2.36 1.42 -0.53
N MET A 180 -1.20 1.06 0.01
CA MET A 180 -0.54 -0.20 -0.26
C MET A 180 -0.65 -1.12 0.96
N ARG A 181 -1.17 -2.32 0.79
CA ARG A 181 -1.18 -3.36 1.84
C ARG A 181 -0.36 -4.56 1.39
N GLU A 182 0.17 -5.29 2.36
CA GLU A 182 0.85 -6.57 2.13
C GLU A 182 -0.06 -7.72 2.56
N ASP A 183 -0.16 -8.77 1.75
CA ASP A 183 -0.85 -10.00 2.15
C ASP A 183 0.06 -10.99 2.89
N ARG A 184 -0.52 -12.04 3.47
CA ARG A 184 0.20 -13.09 4.20
C ARG A 184 1.27 -13.85 3.37
N TYR A 185 1.25 -13.70 2.04
CA TYR A 185 2.21 -14.32 1.12
C TYR A 185 3.30 -13.33 0.67
N GLY A 186 3.30 -12.12 1.23
CA GLY A 186 4.23 -11.05 0.91
C GLY A 186 3.96 -10.39 -0.44
N ASN A 187 2.75 -10.49 -1.00
CA ASN A 187 2.38 -9.70 -2.18
C ASN A 187 1.83 -8.35 -1.77
N PHE A 188 2.17 -7.33 -2.56
CA PHE A 188 1.63 -5.99 -2.40
C PHE A 188 0.36 -5.80 -3.24
N TRP A 189 -0.64 -5.21 -2.59
CA TRP A 189 -1.92 -4.83 -3.17
C TRP A 189 -2.09 -3.32 -3.01
N ILE A 190 -2.54 -2.67 -4.07
CA ILE A 190 -2.62 -1.20 -4.11
C ILE A 190 -4.03 -0.79 -4.46
N THR A 191 -4.59 0.05 -3.60
CA THR A 191 -5.76 0.88 -3.90
C THR A 191 -5.26 2.28 -4.24
N TYR A 192 -5.82 2.93 -5.25
CA TYR A 192 -5.35 4.22 -5.73
C TYR A 192 -6.50 5.16 -6.11
N GLY A 193 -6.18 6.44 -6.23
CA GLY A 193 -7.05 7.45 -6.82
C GLY A 193 -6.29 8.72 -7.16
N THR A 194 -6.84 9.54 -8.05
CA THR A 194 -6.25 10.86 -8.30
C THR A 194 -6.37 11.75 -7.07
N ALA A 195 -5.38 12.63 -6.84
CA ALA A 195 -5.47 13.62 -5.75
C ALA A 195 -6.73 14.51 -5.89
N ALA A 196 -7.11 14.84 -7.11
CA ALA A 196 -8.31 15.62 -7.42
C ALA A 196 -9.60 14.90 -6.99
N GLU A 197 -9.70 13.58 -7.19
CA GLU A 197 -10.86 12.81 -6.74
C GLU A 197 -10.89 12.67 -5.22
N ALA A 198 -9.74 12.47 -4.58
CA ALA A 198 -9.64 12.43 -3.12
C ALA A 198 -10.05 13.77 -2.48
N ALA A 199 -9.91 14.91 -3.18
CA ALA A 199 -10.35 16.21 -2.70
C ALA A 199 -11.87 16.43 -2.81
N LYS A 200 -12.54 15.79 -3.79
CA LYS A 200 -13.99 15.99 -4.06
C LYS A 200 -14.90 15.45 -2.96
N GLY A 201 -14.46 14.47 -2.18
CA GLY A 201 -15.25 13.86 -1.11
C GLY A 201 -14.59 12.61 -0.54
N ILE A 202 -15.22 11.99 0.46
CA ILE A 202 -14.69 10.78 1.09
C ILE A 202 -14.72 9.62 0.09
N LYS A 203 -13.55 9.03 -0.14
CA LYS A 203 -13.35 7.83 -0.96
C LYS A 203 -13.26 6.63 -0.03
N TRP A 204 -14.34 5.87 0.04
CA TRP A 204 -14.42 4.63 0.82
C TRP A 204 -13.64 3.53 0.11
N PHE A 205 -12.62 2.96 0.77
CA PHE A 205 -11.72 1.98 0.18
C PHE A 205 -11.93 0.55 0.69
N VAL A 206 -12.45 0.37 1.92
CA VAL A 206 -12.68 -0.97 2.47
C VAL A 206 -13.86 -0.98 3.45
N GLY A 207 -14.60 -2.08 3.48
CA GLY A 207 -15.61 -2.41 4.49
C GLY A 207 -15.18 -3.62 5.32
N VAL A 208 -15.31 -3.52 6.64
CA VAL A 208 -15.03 -4.61 7.59
C VAL A 208 -16.04 -4.56 8.73
N ASN A 209 -16.69 -5.68 9.05
CA ASN A 209 -17.62 -5.81 10.19
C ASN A 209 -18.72 -4.71 10.23
N GLY A 210 -19.32 -4.37 9.08
CA GLY A 210 -20.35 -3.34 9.02
C GLY A 210 -19.83 -1.90 9.12
N VAL A 211 -18.52 -1.68 9.09
CA VAL A 211 -17.89 -0.36 9.09
C VAL A 211 -17.15 -0.15 7.78
N ILE A 212 -17.41 0.97 7.12
CA ILE A 212 -16.64 1.40 5.94
C ILE A 212 -15.56 2.39 6.36
N TYR A 213 -14.40 2.30 5.72
CA TYR A 213 -13.25 3.15 5.94
C TYR A 213 -12.92 3.88 4.65
N GLY A 214 -12.62 5.16 4.78
CA GLY A 214 -12.43 6.04 3.64
C GLY A 214 -11.37 7.10 3.90
N MET A 215 -10.98 7.79 2.85
CA MET A 215 -10.00 8.87 2.91
C MET A 215 -10.50 10.09 2.14
N ARG A 216 -10.01 11.27 2.53
CA ARG A 216 -10.25 12.52 1.82
C ARG A 216 -9.01 13.40 1.91
N LEU A 217 -8.69 14.07 0.81
CA LEU A 217 -7.67 15.11 0.80
C LEU A 217 -8.29 16.43 1.26
N GLU A 218 -7.84 16.95 2.40
CA GLU A 218 -8.31 18.20 3.00
C GLU A 218 -7.15 19.19 3.16
N GLY A 219 -6.99 20.08 2.17
CA GLY A 219 -5.89 21.04 2.14
C GLY A 219 -4.54 20.33 2.10
N SER A 220 -3.72 20.54 3.14
CA SER A 220 -2.39 19.94 3.28
C SER A 220 -2.39 18.60 4.04
N ASN A 221 -3.55 17.98 4.25
CA ASN A 221 -3.69 16.75 5.01
C ASN A 221 -4.48 15.69 4.24
N LEU A 222 -4.11 14.43 4.42
CA LEU A 222 -4.94 13.29 4.09
C LEU A 222 -5.67 12.84 5.36
N VAL A 223 -6.99 12.91 5.35
CA VAL A 223 -7.84 12.58 6.50
C VAL A 223 -8.53 11.25 6.24
N PHE A 224 -8.45 10.35 7.21
CA PHE A 224 -9.10 9.05 7.18
C PHE A 224 -10.36 9.08 8.02
N TYR A 225 -11.39 8.39 7.53
CA TYR A 225 -12.72 8.33 8.14
C TYR A 225 -13.18 6.90 8.32
N SER A 226 -14.07 6.70 9.29
CA SER A 226 -14.91 5.51 9.40
C SER A 226 -16.39 5.88 9.41
N LYS A 227 -17.24 4.93 8.99
CA LYS A 227 -18.70 5.06 9.08
C LYS A 227 -19.34 3.70 9.30
N VAL A 228 -20.15 3.60 10.35
CA VAL A 228 -20.98 2.41 10.60
C VAL A 228 -22.13 2.37 9.59
N LEU A 229 -22.31 1.23 8.92
CA LEU A 229 -23.42 0.99 8.02
C LEU A 229 -24.62 0.40 8.79
N PRO A 230 -25.85 0.72 8.38
CA PRO A 230 -27.03 -0.01 8.85
C PRO A 230 -26.88 -1.50 8.51
N PRO A 231 -27.38 -2.43 9.35
CA PRO A 231 -27.29 -3.87 9.13
C PRO A 231 -27.85 -4.31 7.77
N GLU A 232 -28.87 -3.61 7.28
CA GLU A 232 -29.54 -3.86 6.00
C GLU A 232 -28.67 -3.55 4.77
N LYS A 233 -27.63 -2.72 4.94
CA LYS A 233 -26.74 -2.26 3.87
C LYS A 233 -25.39 -2.96 3.86
N PHE A 234 -25.14 -3.87 4.82
CA PHE A 234 -23.92 -4.65 4.88
C PHE A 234 -24.28 -6.13 4.82
N SER A 235 -24.20 -6.70 3.62
CA SER A 235 -24.42 -8.13 3.36
C SER A 235 -23.14 -8.97 3.51
N GLY A 236 -22.00 -8.33 3.83
CA GLY A 236 -20.74 -9.01 4.09
C GLY A 236 -20.71 -9.60 5.50
N GLY A 237 -20.16 -10.80 5.65
CA GLY A 237 -19.78 -11.34 6.96
C GLY A 237 -18.64 -10.53 7.59
N PRO A 238 -17.86 -11.11 8.53
CA PRO A 238 -16.70 -10.44 9.12
C PRO A 238 -15.50 -10.27 8.16
N GLU A 239 -15.74 -10.45 6.86
CA GLU A 239 -14.72 -10.49 5.82
C GLU A 239 -14.37 -9.08 5.34
N LEU A 240 -13.14 -8.94 4.87
CA LEU A 240 -12.67 -7.73 4.22
C LEU A 240 -13.35 -7.58 2.85
N GLN A 241 -14.04 -6.47 2.65
CA GLN A 241 -14.68 -6.12 1.38
C GLN A 241 -13.97 -4.91 0.76
N PRO A 242 -13.18 -5.08 -0.31
CA PRO A 242 -12.62 -3.95 -1.04
C PRO A 242 -13.76 -3.13 -1.67
N LEU A 243 -13.75 -1.82 -1.45
CA LEU A 243 -14.74 -0.88 -2.02
C LEU A 243 -14.17 -0.07 -3.18
N LEU A 244 -12.84 -0.04 -3.30
CA LEU A 244 -12.13 0.42 -4.48
C LEU A 244 -11.39 -0.75 -5.14
N PRO A 245 -11.10 -0.67 -6.45
CA PRO A 245 -10.28 -1.66 -7.12
C PRO A 245 -8.92 -1.80 -6.42
N GLU A 246 -8.54 -3.04 -6.10
CA GLU A 246 -7.20 -3.38 -5.68
C GLU A 246 -6.45 -4.04 -6.82
N THR A 247 -5.27 -3.51 -7.15
CA THR A 247 -4.38 -4.13 -8.13
C THR A 247 -3.23 -4.80 -7.42
N ARG A 248 -3.03 -6.09 -7.71
CA ARG A 248 -1.84 -6.81 -7.26
C ARG A 248 -0.64 -6.34 -8.08
N VAL A 249 0.44 -5.96 -7.42
CA VAL A 249 1.69 -5.63 -8.12
C VAL A 249 2.35 -6.93 -8.61
N PRO A 250 2.60 -7.08 -9.92
CA PRO A 250 3.25 -8.29 -10.44
C PRO A 250 4.65 -8.48 -9.86
N ARG A 251 5.04 -9.75 -9.74
CA ARG A 251 6.40 -10.15 -9.37
C ARG A 251 7.27 -10.29 -10.61
#